data_AF-A0A1X7LRU3-F1
#
_entry.id   AF-A0A1X7LRU3-F1
#
_cell.length_a   1.000
_cell.length_b   1.000
_cell.length_c   1.000
_cell.angle_alpha   90.00
_cell.angle_beta   90.00
_cell.angle_gamma   90.00
#
_symmetry.space_group_name_H-M   'P 1'
#
loop_
_entity.id
_entity.type
_entity.pdbx_description
1 polymer ?
#
loop_
_entity_poly.entity_id
_entity_poly.type
_entity_poly.pdbx_seq_one_letter_code
_entity_poly.pdbx_strand_id
1 'polypeptide(L)'
;MLKQLQSERGFTLLEVLAAFVLLALMSALVIGIFLNGYKSITKMGDRSEKMHITRSLVEQSSSGTAVNLNLPNASGSGSITISGEEVNALIDGTASSNITLFIPTPPAWTSGTSYTLHDKVRHNNVNYICLVPHVADSSNKPHNTSSYWKVTSS
;
A
#
# COMPACT_ATOMS: atom_id res chain seq x y z
N MET A 1 51.37 -14.24 63.40
CA MET A 1 52.08 -14.13 62.11
C MET A 1 51.05 -14.37 61.02
N LEU A 2 50.86 -13.37 60.15
CA LEU A 2 49.67 -13.12 59.34
C LEU A 2 49.47 -14.11 58.19
N LYS A 3 48.22 -14.52 58.03
CA LYS A 3 47.49 -14.90 56.80
C LYS A 3 48.34 -15.35 55.61
N GLN A 4 48.22 -16.66 55.35
CA GLN A 4 48.01 -17.25 54.03
C GLN A 4 48.71 -16.54 52.87
N LEU A 5 49.87 -17.09 52.50
CA LEU A 5 50.37 -17.01 51.14
C LEU A 5 49.23 -17.42 50.19
N GLN A 6 48.61 -16.42 49.56
CA GLN A 6 47.76 -16.65 48.41
C GLN A 6 48.61 -17.41 47.42
N SER A 7 48.31 -18.70 47.25
CA SER A 7 48.76 -19.46 46.10
C SER A 7 48.16 -18.74 44.89
N GLU A 8 48.95 -17.87 44.27
CA GLU A 8 48.70 -17.45 42.90
C GLU A 8 48.81 -18.71 42.06
N ARG A 9 47.67 -19.40 41.89
CA ARG A 9 47.55 -20.47 40.92
C ARG A 9 47.68 -19.81 39.55
N GLY A 10 48.91 -19.70 39.07
CA GLY A 10 49.19 -19.28 37.69
C GLY A 10 48.39 -20.18 36.74
N PHE A 11 47.74 -19.55 35.76
CA PHE A 11 46.94 -20.28 34.78
C PHE A 11 47.78 -21.35 34.10
N THR A 12 47.27 -22.59 34.08
CA THR A 12 47.96 -23.66 33.34
C THR A 12 47.82 -23.41 31.85
N LEU A 13 48.87 -23.73 31.07
CA LEU A 13 48.87 -23.53 29.62
C LEU A 13 47.71 -24.28 28.93
N LEU A 14 47.29 -25.40 29.51
CA LEU A 14 46.14 -26.20 29.08
C LEU A 14 44.80 -25.47 29.26
N GLU A 15 44.62 -24.75 30.37
CA GLU A 15 43.40 -23.99 30.66
C GLU A 15 43.25 -22.78 29.74
N VAL A 16 44.36 -22.08 29.49
CA VAL A 16 44.40 -20.96 28.52
C VAL A 16 44.07 -21.46 27.10
N LEU A 17 44.61 -22.62 26.71
CA LEU A 17 44.30 -23.25 25.42
C LEU A 17 42.82 -23.62 25.32
N ALA A 18 42.27 -24.26 26.36
CA ALA A 18 40.85 -24.64 26.39
C ALA A 18 39.91 -23.43 26.31
N ALA A 19 40.22 -22.34 27.02
CA ALA A 19 39.46 -21.10 26.98
C ALA A 19 39.48 -20.46 25.58
N PHE A 20 40.62 -20.48 24.89
CA PHE A 20 40.75 -19.90 23.56
C PHE A 20 39.92 -20.67 22.51
N VAL A 21 39.91 -22.00 22.60
CA VAL A 21 39.07 -22.85 21.74
C VAL A 21 37.59 -22.59 21.99
N LEU A 22 37.16 -22.50 23.25
CA LEU A 22 35.79 -22.17 23.61
C LEU A 22 35.37 -20.78 23.09
N LEU A 23 36.24 -19.78 23.25
CA LEU A 23 35.99 -18.43 22.75
C LEU A 23 35.82 -18.41 21.23
N ALA A 24 36.66 -19.12 20.49
CA ALA A 24 36.59 -19.19 19.04
C ALA A 24 35.30 -19.86 18.54
N LEU A 25 34.88 -20.96 19.20
CA LEU A 25 33.63 -21.66 18.88
C LEU A 25 32.41 -20.79 19.16
N MET A 26 32.37 -20.12 20.32
CA MET A 26 31.28 -19.21 20.65
C MET A 26 31.21 -18.02 19.69
N SER A 27 32.37 -17.46 19.34
CA SER A 27 32.46 -16.34 18.38
C SER A 27 31.94 -16.74 17.00
N ALA A 28 32.30 -17.93 16.51
CA ALA A 28 31.82 -18.44 15.23
C ALA A 28 30.29 -18.61 15.19
N LEU A 29 29.70 -19.15 16.26
CA LEU A 29 28.24 -19.31 16.38
C LEU A 29 27.53 -17.95 16.37
N VAL A 30 28.05 -17.01 17.15
CA VAL A 30 27.52 -15.64 17.24
C VAL A 30 27.58 -14.95 15.88
N ILE A 31 28.72 -14.97 15.20
CA ILE A 31 28.90 -14.37 13.87
C ILE A 31 27.92 -14.97 12.85
N GLY A 32 27.72 -16.30 12.86
CA GLY A 32 26.78 -16.96 11.95
C GLY A 32 25.33 -16.48 12.13
N ILE A 33 24.89 -16.29 13.38
CA ILE A 33 23.56 -15.73 13.68
C ILE A 33 23.47 -14.29 13.20
N PHE A 34 24.49 -13.47 13.45
CA PHE A 34 24.51 -12.06 13.05
C PHE A 34 24.51 -11.85 11.54
N LEU A 35 25.29 -12.63 10.77
CA LEU A 35 25.33 -12.50 9.30
C LEU A 35 23.98 -12.85 8.66
N ASN A 36 23.35 -13.93 9.15
CA ASN A 36 22.02 -14.32 8.69
C ASN A 36 20.95 -13.29 9.10
N GLY A 37 21.04 -12.77 10.32
CA GLY A 37 20.17 -11.69 10.81
C GLY A 37 20.30 -10.42 9.97
N TYR A 38 21.52 -9.99 9.67
CA TYR A 38 21.79 -8.79 8.87
C TYR A 38 21.17 -8.86 7.46
N LYS A 39 21.30 -10.00 6.79
CA LYS A 39 20.68 -10.22 5.46
C LYS A 39 19.15 -10.15 5.54
N SER A 40 18.55 -10.65 6.62
CA SER A 40 17.11 -10.57 6.83
C SER A 40 16.66 -9.13 7.07
N ILE A 41 17.36 -8.40 7.94
CA ILE A 41 17.03 -7.02 8.31
C ILE A 41 17.15 -6.07 7.12
N THR A 42 18.22 -6.17 6.33
CA THR A 42 18.40 -5.33 5.12
C THR A 42 17.29 -5.57 4.11
N LYS A 43 16.94 -6.84 3.84
CA LYS A 43 15.81 -7.18 2.97
C LYS A 43 14.47 -6.61 3.49
N MET A 44 14.25 -6.62 4.80
CA MET A 44 13.06 -6.04 5.41
C MET A 44 13.05 -4.50 5.27
N GLY A 45 14.20 -3.86 5.44
CA GLY A 45 14.39 -2.42 5.22
C GLY A 45 14.01 -2.01 3.80
N ASP A 46 14.62 -2.63 2.79
CA ASP A 46 14.34 -2.36 1.37
C ASP A 46 12.85 -2.56 1.04
N ARG A 47 12.23 -3.61 1.59
CA ARG A 47 10.81 -3.87 1.39
C ARG A 47 9.94 -2.81 2.05
N SER A 48 10.30 -2.36 3.25
CA SER A 48 9.56 -1.33 3.98
C SER A 48 9.62 0.01 3.25
N GLU A 49 10.77 0.38 2.71
CA GLU A 49 10.95 1.58 1.90
C GLU A 49 10.08 1.52 0.65
N LYS A 50 10.16 0.42 -0.11
CA LYS A 50 9.35 0.25 -1.34
C LYS A 50 7.87 0.27 -1.05
N MET A 51 7.41 -0.39 0.02
CA MET A 51 6.01 -0.32 0.43
C MET A 51 5.57 1.11 0.75
N HIS A 52 6.41 1.87 1.45
CA HIS A 52 6.11 3.27 1.78
C HIS A 52 5.99 4.14 0.51
N ILE A 53 6.92 3.96 -0.44
CA ILE A 53 6.88 4.64 -1.73
C ILE A 53 5.63 4.27 -2.52
N THR A 54 5.36 2.97 -2.69
CA THR A 54 4.17 2.48 -3.41
C THR A 54 2.89 3.01 -2.77
N ARG A 55 2.82 3.04 -1.44
CA ARG A 55 1.68 3.61 -0.71
C ARG A 55 1.52 5.10 -1.01
N SER A 56 2.59 5.87 -0.92
CA SER A 56 2.56 7.30 -1.20
C SER A 56 2.09 7.60 -2.64
N LEU A 57 2.55 6.82 -3.61
CA LEU A 57 2.12 6.92 -5.00
C LEU A 57 0.62 6.69 -5.15
N VAL A 58 0.10 5.65 -4.50
CA VAL A 58 -1.30 5.29 -4.55
C VAL A 58 -2.17 6.33 -3.85
N GLU A 59 -1.76 6.83 -2.67
CA GLU A 59 -2.49 7.86 -1.93
C GLU A 59 -2.52 9.23 -2.65
N GLN A 60 -1.52 9.53 -3.47
CA GLN A 60 -1.49 10.74 -4.30
C GLN A 60 -2.27 10.61 -5.62
N SER A 61 -2.70 9.40 -5.97
CA SER A 61 -3.38 9.17 -7.24
C SER A 61 -4.80 9.76 -7.20
N SER A 62 -5.11 10.62 -8.17
CA SER A 62 -6.44 11.26 -8.30
C SER A 62 -7.35 10.58 -9.33
N SER A 63 -6.84 9.57 -10.02
CA SER A 63 -7.59 8.78 -11.00
C SER A 63 -6.97 7.41 -11.23
N GLY A 64 -7.78 6.46 -11.70
CA GLY A 64 -7.39 5.09 -11.97
C GLY A 64 -8.22 4.45 -13.09
N THR A 65 -8.33 3.13 -13.05
CA THR A 65 -9.15 2.37 -14.02
C THR A 65 -10.56 2.22 -13.49
N ALA A 66 -11.58 2.56 -14.28
CA ALA A 66 -12.97 2.46 -13.86
C ALA A 66 -13.33 1.03 -13.41
N VAL A 67 -13.88 0.91 -12.21
CA VAL A 67 -14.34 -0.37 -11.64
C VAL A 67 -15.60 -0.13 -10.79
N ASN A 68 -16.41 -1.17 -10.64
CA ASN A 68 -17.55 -1.15 -9.73
C ASN A 68 -17.26 -2.08 -8.54
N LEU A 69 -17.42 -1.55 -7.33
CA LEU A 69 -17.40 -2.35 -6.11
C LEU A 69 -18.82 -2.83 -5.82
N ASN A 70 -19.04 -4.14 -6.00
CA ASN A 70 -20.33 -4.77 -5.72
C ASN A 70 -20.31 -5.36 -4.31
N LEU A 71 -21.00 -4.70 -3.39
CA LEU A 71 -21.19 -5.17 -2.02
C LEU A 71 -22.47 -6.02 -1.95
N PRO A 72 -22.39 -7.30 -1.55
CA PRO A 72 -23.57 -8.12 -1.38
C PRO A 72 -24.44 -7.55 -0.24
N ASN A 73 -25.75 -7.53 -0.42
CA ASN A 73 -26.65 -7.15 0.66
C ASN A 73 -26.64 -8.24 1.74
N ALA A 74 -26.46 -7.83 3.00
CA ALA A 74 -26.42 -8.73 4.15
C ALA A 74 -27.72 -9.56 4.32
N SER A 75 -28.86 -9.06 3.81
CA SER A 75 -30.15 -9.78 3.84
C SER A 75 -30.43 -10.66 2.62
N GLY A 76 -29.43 -10.91 1.77
CA GLY A 76 -29.47 -11.98 0.74
C GLY A 76 -30.18 -11.63 -0.57
N SER A 77 -30.83 -10.46 -0.68
CA SER A 77 -31.41 -9.97 -1.93
C SER A 77 -30.92 -8.56 -2.26
N GLY A 78 -30.28 -8.40 -3.41
CA GLY A 78 -29.72 -7.14 -3.89
C GLY A 78 -28.21 -6.99 -3.66
N SER A 79 -27.61 -6.05 -4.40
CA SER A 79 -26.22 -5.63 -4.19
C SER A 79 -26.15 -4.10 -4.24
N ILE A 80 -25.28 -3.52 -3.42
CA ILE A 80 -24.95 -2.10 -3.52
C ILE A 80 -23.76 -1.99 -4.45
N THR A 81 -23.94 -1.30 -5.57
CA THR A 81 -22.86 -1.02 -6.52
C THR A 81 -22.32 0.38 -6.25
N ILE A 82 -21.05 0.47 -5.92
CA ILE A 82 -20.33 1.73 -5.78
C ILE A 82 -19.43 1.89 -7.00
N SER A 83 -19.70 2.89 -7.83
CA SER A 83 -18.81 3.24 -8.94
C SER A 83 -17.56 3.93 -8.42
N GLY A 84 -16.45 3.66 -9.08
CA GLY A 84 -15.18 4.27 -8.75
C GLY A 84 -14.10 3.92 -9.74
N GLU A 85 -12.89 4.22 -9.34
CA GLU A 85 -11.67 3.91 -10.07
C GLU A 85 -10.71 3.16 -9.15
N GLU A 86 -10.01 2.19 -9.72
CA GLU A 86 -8.99 1.42 -9.02
C GLU A 86 -7.61 1.89 -9.46
N VAL A 87 -6.76 2.19 -8.48
CA VAL A 87 -5.35 2.47 -8.66
C VAL A 87 -4.57 1.27 -8.16
N ASN A 88 -3.86 0.62 -9.07
CA ASN A 88 -3.00 -0.52 -8.77
C ASN A 88 -1.54 -0.11 -8.92
N ALA A 89 -0.76 -0.27 -7.86
CA ALA A 89 0.68 -0.05 -7.91
C ALA A 89 1.42 -1.27 -7.38
N LEU A 90 2.45 -1.68 -8.13
CA LEU A 90 3.31 -2.79 -7.74
C LEU A 90 4.24 -2.36 -6.60
N ILE A 91 4.46 -3.27 -5.65
CA ILE A 91 5.50 -3.15 -4.65
C ILE A 91 6.77 -3.74 -5.24
N ASP A 92 7.72 -2.89 -5.60
CA ASP A 92 8.97 -3.31 -6.22
C ASP A 92 9.73 -4.34 -5.38
N GLY A 93 10.43 -5.27 -6.05
CA GLY A 93 11.22 -6.31 -5.38
C GLY A 93 10.40 -7.38 -4.64
N THR A 94 9.08 -7.45 -4.87
CA THR A 94 8.22 -8.54 -4.40
C THR A 94 7.83 -9.48 -5.56
N ALA A 95 7.30 -10.66 -5.24
CA ALA A 95 6.71 -11.57 -6.22
C ALA A 95 5.31 -11.07 -6.63
N SER A 96 5.24 -9.86 -7.18
CA SER A 96 4.02 -9.22 -7.70
C SER A 96 2.98 -8.84 -6.64
N SER A 97 3.40 -8.46 -5.44
CA SER A 97 2.47 -7.83 -4.49
C SER A 97 2.11 -6.44 -4.98
N ASN A 98 0.83 -6.11 -4.96
CA ASN A 98 0.31 -4.79 -5.31
C ASN A 98 -0.34 -4.11 -4.10
N ILE A 99 -0.44 -2.78 -4.17
CA ILE A 99 -1.34 -1.99 -3.36
C ILE A 99 -2.46 -1.54 -4.28
N THR A 100 -3.69 -1.81 -3.87
CA THR A 100 -4.91 -1.44 -4.57
C THR A 100 -5.65 -0.38 -3.76
N LEU A 101 -5.93 0.76 -4.37
CA LEU A 101 -6.79 1.80 -3.80
C LEU A 101 -8.03 1.96 -4.67
N PHE A 102 -9.18 1.99 -4.01
CA PHE A 102 -10.45 2.33 -4.64
C PHE A 102 -10.78 3.80 -4.36
N ILE A 103 -10.95 4.58 -5.43
CA ILE A 103 -11.36 5.98 -5.39
C ILE A 103 -12.84 6.02 -5.81
N PRO A 104 -13.77 6.33 -4.90
CA PRO A 104 -15.18 6.41 -5.27
C PRO A 104 -15.44 7.57 -6.23
N THR A 105 -16.17 7.32 -7.29
CA THR A 105 -16.54 8.34 -8.29
C THR A 105 -18.02 8.26 -8.63
N PRO A 106 -18.63 9.33 -9.15
CA PRO A 106 -19.93 9.22 -9.78
C PRO A 106 -19.91 8.20 -10.93
N PRO A 107 -21.06 7.60 -11.30
CA PRO A 107 -21.15 6.70 -12.45
C PRO A 107 -20.79 7.44 -13.75
N ALA A 108 -20.35 6.68 -14.75
CA ALA A 108 -20.01 7.24 -16.05
C ALA A 108 -21.23 7.87 -16.75
N TRP A 109 -21.04 9.03 -17.38
CA TRP A 109 -22.06 9.63 -18.24
C TRP A 109 -22.40 8.68 -19.40
N THR A 110 -23.69 8.52 -19.68
CA THR A 110 -24.21 7.62 -20.70
C THR A 110 -25.25 8.32 -21.57
N SER A 111 -25.11 8.21 -22.90
CA SER A 111 -26.09 8.76 -23.84
C SER A 111 -27.43 8.02 -23.73
N GLY A 112 -28.53 8.74 -23.91
CA GLY A 112 -29.90 8.23 -23.80
C GLY A 112 -30.42 8.15 -22.35
N THR A 113 -29.58 8.39 -21.34
CA THR A 113 -30.00 8.45 -19.94
C THR A 113 -30.76 9.75 -19.65
N SER A 114 -31.91 9.65 -18.98
CA SER A 114 -32.63 10.80 -18.46
C SER A 114 -31.98 11.25 -17.15
N TYR A 115 -31.33 12.41 -17.17
CA TYR A 115 -30.71 13.01 -15.99
C TYR A 115 -31.62 14.07 -15.40
N THR A 116 -31.72 14.08 -14.07
CA THR A 116 -32.47 15.05 -13.27
C THR A 116 -31.53 16.07 -12.64
N LEU A 117 -32.11 17.13 -12.09
CA LEU A 117 -31.36 18.19 -11.41
C LEU A 117 -30.51 17.58 -10.29
N HIS A 118 -29.23 17.93 -10.25
CA HIS A 118 -28.22 17.46 -9.30
C HIS A 118 -27.71 16.02 -9.46
N ASP A 119 -28.10 15.31 -10.52
CA ASP A 119 -27.45 14.05 -10.85
C ASP A 119 -25.95 14.24 -11.07
N LYS A 120 -25.15 13.33 -10.53
CA LYS A 120 -23.69 13.36 -10.64
C LYS A 120 -23.22 12.32 -11.61
N VAL A 121 -22.33 12.72 -12.52
CA VAL A 121 -21.71 11.82 -13.50
C VAL A 121 -20.23 12.09 -13.61
N ARG A 122 -19.50 11.10 -14.09
CA ARG A 122 -18.10 11.25 -14.49
C ARG A 122 -17.97 11.15 -16.00
N HIS A 123 -17.24 12.09 -16.58
CA HIS A 123 -16.98 12.14 -18.02
C HIS A 123 -15.58 12.71 -18.26
N ASN A 124 -14.78 12.04 -19.09
CA ASN A 124 -13.39 12.43 -19.38
C ASN A 124 -12.56 12.72 -18.11
N ASN A 125 -12.65 11.85 -17.11
CA ASN A 125 -11.92 11.95 -15.84
C ASN A 125 -12.27 13.19 -14.98
N VAL A 126 -13.41 13.84 -15.27
CA VAL A 126 -13.92 15.00 -14.52
C VAL A 126 -15.32 14.70 -14.00
N ASN A 127 -15.59 15.15 -12.77
CA ASN A 127 -16.90 15.01 -12.13
C ASN A 127 -17.79 16.19 -12.50
N TYR A 128 -19.05 15.90 -12.81
CA TYR A 128 -20.04 16.89 -13.18
C TYR A 128 -21.33 16.69 -12.38
N ILE A 129 -22.04 17.80 -12.18
CA ILE A 129 -23.40 17.83 -11.65
C ILE A 129 -24.35 18.40 -12.69
N CYS A 130 -25.50 17.74 -12.89
CA CYS A 130 -26.54 18.18 -13.80
C CYS A 130 -27.23 19.44 -13.27
N LEU A 131 -27.31 20.47 -14.12
CA LEU A 131 -27.95 21.76 -13.83
C LEU A 131 -29.36 21.88 -14.41
N VAL A 132 -29.64 21.15 -15.49
CA VAL A 132 -30.91 21.23 -16.21
C VAL A 132 -31.34 19.81 -16.55
N PRO A 133 -32.53 19.34 -16.12
CA PRO A 133 -33.02 18.02 -16.49
C PRO A 133 -33.11 17.84 -18.00
N HIS A 134 -32.59 16.72 -18.52
CA HIS A 134 -32.54 16.43 -19.95
C HIS A 134 -32.35 14.93 -20.22
N VAL A 135 -32.61 14.52 -21.45
CA VAL A 135 -32.16 13.22 -21.97
C VAL A 135 -30.79 13.41 -22.61
N ALA A 136 -29.81 12.62 -22.18
CA ALA A 136 -28.43 12.73 -22.64
C ALA A 136 -28.29 12.42 -24.13
N ASP A 137 -27.54 13.25 -24.84
CA ASP A 137 -27.20 13.10 -26.24
C ASP A 137 -25.80 13.69 -26.54
N SER A 138 -25.39 13.67 -27.80
CA SER A 138 -24.07 14.17 -28.21
C SER A 138 -23.90 15.69 -28.10
N SER A 139 -25.01 16.45 -28.11
CA SER A 139 -25.03 17.92 -28.05
C SER A 139 -24.99 18.46 -26.62
N ASN A 140 -25.48 17.69 -25.65
CA ASN A 140 -25.57 18.09 -24.24
C ASN A 140 -24.60 17.35 -23.30
N LYS A 141 -23.60 16.66 -23.84
CA LYS A 141 -22.56 15.96 -23.06
C LYS A 141 -21.82 16.87 -22.06
N PRO A 142 -21.34 16.34 -20.92
CA PRO A 142 -20.59 17.13 -19.94
C PRO A 142 -19.27 17.67 -20.51
N HIS A 143 -19.04 18.96 -20.33
CA HIS A 143 -17.80 19.67 -20.65
C HIS A 143 -17.72 20.98 -19.84
N ASN A 144 -16.56 21.63 -19.82
CA ASN A 144 -16.27 22.80 -18.97
C ASN A 144 -17.13 24.05 -19.24
N THR A 145 -17.76 24.16 -20.41
CA THR A 145 -18.63 25.28 -20.79
C THR A 145 -20.09 24.88 -21.01
N SER A 146 -20.51 23.70 -20.54
CA SER A 146 -21.87 23.20 -20.72
C SER A 146 -22.88 24.03 -19.93
N SER A 147 -24.04 24.32 -20.52
CA SER A 147 -25.21 24.85 -19.79
C SER A 147 -25.96 23.78 -18.99
N TYR A 148 -25.76 22.50 -19.34
CA TYR A 148 -26.41 21.35 -18.71
C TYR A 148 -25.62 20.79 -17.54
N TRP A 149 -24.30 21.01 -17.50
CA TRP A 149 -23.39 20.37 -16.56
C TRP A 149 -22.42 21.37 -15.95
N LYS A 150 -22.23 21.29 -14.63
CA LYS A 150 -21.21 22.05 -13.92
C LYS A 150 -20.12 21.12 -13.41
N VAL A 151 -18.85 21.49 -13.64
CA VAL A 151 -17.72 20.78 -13.05
C VAL A 151 -17.80 20.85 -11.52
N THR A 152 -17.64 19.72 -10.86
CA THR A 152 -17.49 19.65 -9.40
C THR A 152 -16.04 19.32 -9.07
N SER A 153 -15.47 19.98 -8.08
CA SER A 153 -14.20 19.54 -7.51
C SER A 153 -14.36 18.09 -7.01
N SER A 154 -13.41 17.24 -7.38
CA SER A 154 -13.20 15.91 -6.82
C SER A 154 -12.76 16.01 -5.37
#